data_AF-A0A3C0UN27-F1
#
_entry.id   AF-A0A3C0UN27-F1
#
_cell.length_a   1.000
_cell.length_b   1.000
_cell.length_c   1.000
_cell.angle_alpha   90.00
_cell.angle_beta   90.00
_cell.angle_gamma   90.00
#
_symmetry.space_group_name_H-M   'P 1'
#
loop_
_entity.id
_entity.type
_entity.pdbx_description
1 polymer ?
#
loop_
_entity_poly.entity_id
_entity_poly.type
_entity_poly.pdbx_seq_one_letter_code
_entity_poly.pdbx_strand_id
1 'polypeptide(L)'
;DKRAAELRLHEEFYKKCPRLDHIFVPGGDPGDNHPRLVLPFLKDLHQLLTKYHPKAKVWVSLQGFSVEQTDYFYRYLAENSPDWLQGVVSGPGSPPMAETRFRLPKKYQHRQYPDITHNVRCEFPVRGWDQAYALTLGREASNPRPYAFSEIHQTYAPFTDGFVSYSDGCHDDINKVVWSMRGWNPTMDVREIMTDYTRFFFGKTATESAADGIAALENNWKGSLVQNGGVEATFAFWKGLETANPALKNNWRWQMLLLRANYDTYIRRRLVYEQSLEKQANGVLSQATELGTEKAMNEALTLVNRADEQNCAPELRQKIEQLCADLFTSIGLQTSVKKHNAKGYERGCVLDFVDYPLNNRWWLADEFKKVSTLPSEEAKKVRLKEIATWENPGIGSFYDDVSSVAKGPRVKTISEDATDVAWWEDGFSRTRLSAQLFQKCPELEYDNLQMDARYIVRVVGSGEALLRVDGRRLEPITYSREPNGVKEWIVPLTLTQDGKLHVTFDEPEESHLNWRKQSKISDVWLLKQ
;
A
#
# COMPACT_ATOMS: atom_id res chain seq x y z
N ASP A 1 11.27 -39.54 3.88
CA ASP A 1 11.25 -39.45 2.40
C ASP A 1 11.42 -38.06 1.83
N LYS A 2 10.57 -37.07 2.15
CA LYS A 2 10.67 -35.70 1.60
C LYS A 2 12.05 -35.04 1.79
N ARG A 3 12.58 -35.03 3.02
CA ARG A 3 13.94 -34.51 3.32
C ARG A 3 15.03 -35.17 2.45
N ALA A 4 14.98 -36.49 2.31
CA ALA A 4 15.98 -37.22 1.53
C ALA A 4 15.88 -36.93 0.03
N ALA A 5 14.66 -36.73 -0.49
CA ALA A 5 14.44 -36.30 -1.87
C ALA A 5 15.01 -34.90 -2.12
N GLU A 6 14.76 -33.96 -1.19
CA GLU A 6 15.26 -32.58 -1.28
C GLU A 6 16.80 -32.53 -1.26
N LEU A 7 17.44 -33.29 -0.36
CA LEU A 7 18.90 -33.40 -0.29
C LEU A 7 19.50 -33.94 -1.61
N ARG A 8 18.85 -34.93 -2.25
CA ARG A 8 19.30 -35.45 -3.55
C ARG A 8 19.18 -34.41 -4.65
N LEU A 9 18.07 -33.66 -4.69
CA LEU A 9 17.86 -32.60 -5.67
C LEU A 9 18.94 -31.52 -5.55
N HIS A 10 19.24 -31.09 -4.33
CA HIS A 10 20.32 -30.15 -4.07
C HIS A 10 21.69 -30.69 -4.49
N GLU A 11 22.04 -31.94 -4.13
CA GLU A 11 23.32 -32.52 -4.53
C GLU A 11 23.47 -32.65 -6.05
N GLU A 12 22.41 -33.05 -6.76
CA GLU A 12 22.41 -33.11 -8.23
C GLU A 12 22.62 -31.72 -8.85
N PHE A 13 22.00 -30.69 -8.28
CA PHE A 13 22.23 -29.31 -8.72
C PHE A 13 23.67 -28.85 -8.44
N TYR A 14 24.20 -29.10 -7.24
CA TYR A 14 25.55 -28.70 -6.86
C TYR A 14 26.63 -29.32 -7.76
N LYS A 15 26.46 -30.57 -8.18
CA LYS A 15 27.34 -31.25 -9.15
C LYS A 15 27.35 -30.59 -10.52
N LYS A 16 26.19 -30.10 -10.98
CA LYS A 16 26.01 -29.51 -12.31
C LYS A 16 26.38 -28.03 -12.36
N CYS A 17 26.33 -27.34 -11.22
CA CYS A 17 26.65 -25.92 -11.13
C CYS A 17 28.18 -25.72 -11.13
N PRO A 18 28.78 -24.99 -12.10
CA PRO A 18 30.24 -24.83 -12.18
C PRO A 18 30.84 -24.05 -11.00
N ARG A 19 30.06 -23.12 -10.44
CA ARG A 19 30.46 -22.29 -9.31
C ARG A 19 29.24 -21.92 -8.50
N LEU A 20 29.28 -22.23 -7.22
CA LEU A 20 28.26 -21.85 -6.25
C LEU A 20 28.95 -21.33 -4.99
N ASP A 21 28.82 -20.05 -4.69
CA ASP A 21 29.43 -19.45 -3.49
C ASP A 21 28.51 -19.54 -2.27
N HIS A 22 27.19 -19.51 -2.48
CA HIS A 22 26.23 -19.49 -1.39
C HIS A 22 24.92 -20.17 -1.78
N ILE A 23 24.25 -20.76 -0.79
CA ILE A 23 22.83 -21.10 -0.87
C ILE A 23 22.06 -20.25 0.14
N PHE A 24 20.90 -19.77 -0.27
CA PHE A 24 19.98 -19.04 0.59
C PHE A 24 18.72 -19.86 0.77
N VAL A 25 18.31 -20.07 2.02
CA VAL A 25 17.07 -20.78 2.35
C VAL A 25 16.09 -19.77 2.95
N PRO A 26 14.92 -19.53 2.31
CA PRO A 26 13.88 -18.71 2.91
C PRO A 26 13.40 -19.35 4.21
N GLY A 27 12.94 -18.54 5.16
CA GLY A 27 12.43 -19.02 6.44
C GLY A 27 11.06 -19.68 6.30
N GLY A 28 10.02 -18.89 6.57
CA GLY A 28 8.61 -19.28 6.57
C GLY A 28 7.79 -18.74 5.39
N ASP A 29 8.41 -18.21 4.33
CA ASP A 29 7.66 -17.85 3.12
C ASP A 29 8.42 -18.29 1.85
N PRO A 30 8.02 -19.41 1.19
CA PRO A 30 6.95 -20.33 1.60
C PRO A 30 7.43 -21.35 2.65
N GLY A 31 6.74 -21.50 3.78
CA GLY A 31 6.96 -22.59 4.74
C GLY A 31 6.53 -22.29 6.18
N ASP A 32 6.56 -23.27 7.07
CA ASP A 32 6.20 -23.08 8.50
C ASP A 32 7.03 -23.96 9.45
N ASN A 33 8.08 -24.60 8.92
CA ASN A 33 8.89 -25.53 9.67
C ASN A 33 9.63 -24.82 10.80
N HIS A 34 9.50 -25.37 12.01
CA HIS A 34 10.22 -24.85 13.16
C HIS A 34 11.76 -24.95 12.96
N PRO A 35 12.54 -23.93 13.39
CA PRO A 35 14.01 -23.95 13.33
C PRO A 35 14.70 -25.22 13.83
N ARG A 36 14.10 -25.97 14.78
CA ARG A 36 14.62 -27.26 15.27
C ARG A 36 14.73 -28.32 14.16
N LEU A 37 13.93 -28.21 13.11
CA LEU A 37 13.96 -29.08 11.93
C LEU A 37 14.81 -28.46 10.81
N VAL A 38 14.71 -27.13 10.64
CA VAL A 38 15.41 -26.39 9.59
C VAL A 38 16.93 -26.45 9.79
N LEU A 39 17.44 -26.14 10.98
CA LEU A 39 18.88 -26.01 11.22
C LEU A 39 19.66 -27.33 10.98
N PRO A 40 19.19 -28.51 11.45
CA PRO A 40 19.83 -29.77 11.08
C PRO A 40 19.79 -30.05 9.57
N PHE A 41 18.71 -29.67 8.88
CA PHE A 41 18.62 -29.83 7.43
C PHE A 41 19.61 -28.94 6.68
N LEU A 42 19.77 -27.67 7.10
CA LEU A 42 20.77 -26.76 6.54
C LEU A 42 22.19 -27.26 6.73
N LYS A 43 22.49 -27.88 7.88
CA LYS A 43 23.78 -28.52 8.13
C LYS A 43 24.05 -29.66 7.13
N ASP A 44 23.06 -30.52 6.86
CA ASP A 44 23.19 -31.60 5.87
C ASP A 44 23.38 -31.03 4.46
N LEU A 45 22.64 -29.98 4.09
CA LEU A 45 22.81 -29.29 2.81
C LEU A 45 24.24 -28.75 2.66
N HIS A 46 24.78 -28.10 3.68
CA HIS A 46 26.15 -27.60 3.66
C HIS A 46 27.16 -28.73 3.46
N GLN A 47 27.00 -29.88 4.15
CA GLN A 47 27.90 -31.02 3.98
C GLN A 47 27.93 -31.54 2.54
N LEU A 48 26.78 -31.57 1.86
CA LEU A 48 26.71 -31.94 0.44
C LEU A 48 27.33 -30.85 -0.45
N LEU A 49 27.01 -29.60 -0.17
CA LEU A 49 27.50 -28.43 -0.90
C LEU A 49 29.03 -28.39 -0.93
N THR A 50 29.69 -28.55 0.23
CA THR A 50 31.16 -28.43 0.34
C THR A 50 31.94 -29.55 -0.33
N LYS A 51 31.29 -30.67 -0.72
CA LYS A 51 31.95 -31.71 -1.54
C LYS A 51 32.30 -31.21 -2.94
N TYR A 52 31.49 -30.31 -3.49
CA TYR A 52 31.64 -29.79 -4.85
C TYR A 52 32.09 -28.32 -4.85
N HIS A 53 31.72 -27.57 -3.81
CA HIS A 53 32.04 -26.14 -3.64
C HIS A 53 32.65 -25.88 -2.26
N PRO A 54 33.95 -26.16 -2.04
CA PRO A 54 34.55 -26.21 -0.70
C PRO A 54 34.49 -24.91 0.12
N LYS A 55 34.33 -23.76 -0.54
CA LYS A 55 34.24 -22.44 0.10
C LYS A 55 32.81 -21.96 0.31
N ALA A 56 31.82 -22.71 -0.19
CA ALA A 56 30.45 -22.25 -0.22
C ALA A 56 29.79 -22.34 1.16
N LYS A 57 28.85 -21.44 1.43
CA LYS A 57 28.18 -21.33 2.73
C LYS A 57 26.67 -21.20 2.62
N VAL A 58 25.99 -21.34 3.76
CA VAL A 58 24.53 -21.26 3.86
C VAL A 58 24.09 -19.93 4.47
N TRP A 59 23.05 -19.34 3.91
CA TRP A 59 22.30 -18.22 4.46
C TRP A 59 20.88 -18.65 4.77
N VAL A 60 20.27 -18.07 5.81
CA VAL A 60 18.89 -18.33 6.21
C VAL A 60 18.15 -17.04 6.47
N SER A 61 16.88 -16.97 6.10
CA SER A 61 15.99 -15.88 6.51
C SER A 61 15.15 -16.32 7.71
N LEU A 62 14.83 -15.36 8.59
CA LEU A 62 13.88 -15.56 9.69
C LEU A 62 12.47 -15.06 9.33
N GLN A 63 12.23 -14.75 8.05
CA GLN A 63 10.92 -14.36 7.53
C GLN A 63 9.84 -15.32 8.01
N GLY A 64 8.75 -14.79 8.56
CA GLY A 64 7.61 -15.57 9.04
C GLY A 64 7.86 -16.39 10.31
N PHE A 65 9.03 -16.30 10.94
CA PHE A 65 9.25 -16.94 12.23
C PHE A 65 8.48 -16.24 13.33
N SER A 66 7.88 -17.01 14.24
CA SER A 66 7.31 -16.47 15.48
C SER A 66 8.41 -15.99 16.43
N VAL A 67 8.01 -15.31 17.51
CA VAL A 67 8.92 -14.90 18.59
C VAL A 67 9.67 -16.12 19.16
N GLU A 68 8.95 -17.22 19.44
CA GLU A 68 9.55 -18.45 19.97
C GLU A 68 10.57 -19.05 19.00
N GLN A 69 10.24 -19.11 17.71
CA GLN A 69 11.12 -19.69 16.70
C GLN A 69 12.39 -18.83 16.52
N THR A 70 12.24 -17.51 16.58
CA THR A 70 13.34 -16.54 16.55
C THR A 70 14.24 -16.71 17.77
N ASP A 71 13.67 -16.86 18.96
CA ASP A 71 14.41 -17.11 20.20
C ASP A 71 15.17 -18.44 20.17
N TYR A 72 14.55 -19.49 19.66
CA TYR A 72 15.20 -20.78 19.46
C TYR A 72 16.41 -20.64 18.54
N PHE A 73 16.26 -19.93 17.41
CA PHE A 73 17.33 -19.74 16.44
C PHE A 73 18.56 -19.08 17.06
N TYR A 74 18.40 -17.96 17.77
CA TYR A 74 19.52 -17.27 18.39
C TYR A 74 20.16 -18.07 19.53
N ARG A 75 19.37 -18.80 20.32
CA ARG A 75 19.88 -19.70 21.36
C ARG A 75 20.75 -20.80 20.75
N TYR A 76 20.27 -21.43 19.67
CA TYR A 76 21.05 -22.42 18.94
C TYR A 76 22.40 -21.87 18.46
N LEU A 77 22.42 -20.65 17.91
CA LEU A 77 23.67 -20.01 17.48
C LEU A 77 24.63 -19.75 18.64
N ALA A 78 24.13 -19.31 19.79
CA ALA A 78 24.94 -19.07 20.98
C ALA A 78 25.54 -20.37 21.55
N GLU A 79 24.77 -21.44 21.59
CA GLU A 79 25.18 -22.74 22.15
C GLU A 79 26.10 -23.53 21.22
N ASN A 80 25.83 -23.50 19.92
CA ASN A 80 26.46 -24.41 18.96
C ASN A 80 27.53 -23.73 18.10
N SER A 81 27.46 -22.41 17.93
CA SER A 81 28.38 -21.61 17.11
C SER A 81 28.76 -22.34 15.80
N PRO A 82 27.80 -22.76 14.94
CA PRO A 82 28.12 -23.50 13.72
C PRO A 82 28.98 -22.69 12.74
N ASP A 83 29.89 -23.36 12.03
CA ASP A 83 30.72 -22.75 10.98
C ASP A 83 30.16 -22.94 9.56
N TRP A 84 29.12 -23.75 9.42
CA TRP A 84 28.43 -23.98 8.15
C TRP A 84 27.53 -22.80 7.74
N LEU A 85 27.10 -22.00 8.71
CA LEU A 85 26.24 -20.84 8.51
C LEU A 85 27.11 -19.59 8.25
N GLN A 86 26.83 -18.88 7.17
CA GLN A 86 27.46 -17.58 6.88
C GLN A 86 26.73 -16.44 7.60
N GLY A 87 25.40 -16.46 7.58
CA GLY A 87 24.64 -15.31 8.00
C GLY A 87 23.13 -15.42 7.87
N VAL A 88 22.47 -14.34 8.27
CA VAL A 88 21.02 -14.16 8.22
C VAL A 88 20.65 -13.13 7.16
N VAL A 89 19.55 -13.38 6.47
CA VAL A 89 18.94 -12.44 5.52
C VAL A 89 17.67 -11.84 6.15
N SER A 90 17.56 -10.51 6.21
CA SER A 90 16.33 -9.81 6.58
C SER A 90 15.68 -9.20 5.34
N GLY A 91 14.43 -9.52 5.10
CA GLY A 91 13.57 -8.87 4.10
C GLY A 91 12.12 -8.84 4.57
N PRO A 92 11.14 -8.68 3.68
CA PRO A 92 9.72 -8.59 4.04
C PRO A 92 9.27 -9.68 5.01
N GLY A 93 8.63 -9.32 6.12
CA GLY A 93 8.15 -10.27 7.13
C GLY A 93 9.22 -10.91 8.02
N SER A 94 10.47 -10.44 7.97
CA SER A 94 11.52 -10.81 8.94
C SER A 94 11.42 -10.01 10.24
N PRO A 95 12.02 -10.46 11.35
CA PRO A 95 12.17 -9.65 12.56
C PRO A 95 12.87 -8.31 12.26
N PRO A 96 12.64 -7.27 13.08
CA PRO A 96 13.25 -5.95 12.87
C PRO A 96 14.78 -6.03 12.68
N MET A 97 15.31 -5.29 11.71
CA MET A 97 16.73 -5.37 11.35
C MET A 97 17.66 -4.96 12.49
N ALA A 98 17.30 -3.92 13.25
CA ALA A 98 18.07 -3.49 14.41
C ALA A 98 18.14 -4.58 15.50
N GLU A 99 17.00 -5.26 15.77
CA GLU A 99 16.96 -6.40 16.68
C GLU A 99 17.81 -7.55 16.14
N THR A 100 17.64 -7.89 14.86
CA THR A 100 18.41 -8.96 14.21
C THR A 100 19.89 -8.72 14.35
N ARG A 101 20.36 -7.49 14.08
CA ARG A 101 21.77 -7.15 14.19
C ARG A 101 22.28 -7.24 15.62
N PHE A 102 21.49 -6.76 16.59
CA PHE A 102 21.82 -6.81 18.01
C PHE A 102 21.97 -8.25 18.52
N ARG A 103 21.04 -9.14 18.13
CA ARG A 103 20.98 -10.53 18.61
C ARG A 103 21.93 -11.47 17.85
N LEU A 104 22.25 -11.17 16.59
CA LEU A 104 23.07 -12.04 15.74
C LEU A 104 24.56 -11.95 16.15
N PRO A 105 25.21 -13.05 16.59
CA PRO A 105 26.61 -13.04 16.96
C PRO A 105 27.52 -12.50 15.84
N LYS A 106 28.55 -11.71 16.22
CA LYS A 106 29.44 -10.99 15.28
C LYS A 106 30.12 -11.86 14.22
N LYS A 107 30.25 -13.16 14.45
CA LYS A 107 30.84 -14.08 13.47
C LYS A 107 29.94 -14.33 12.26
N TYR A 108 28.63 -14.04 12.37
CA TYR A 108 27.66 -14.20 11.30
C TYR A 108 27.33 -12.86 10.67
N GLN A 109 27.29 -12.86 9.35
CA GLN A 109 26.91 -11.70 8.57
C GLN A 109 25.40 -11.50 8.58
N HIS A 110 24.97 -10.25 8.40
CA HIS A 110 23.57 -9.85 8.26
C HIS A 110 23.41 -9.17 6.91
N ARG A 111 22.54 -9.71 6.06
CA ARG A 111 22.28 -9.17 4.72
C ARG A 111 20.84 -8.68 4.62
N GLN A 112 20.62 -7.56 3.96
CA GLN A 112 19.27 -7.12 3.61
C GLN A 112 18.80 -7.73 2.29
N TYR A 113 17.52 -8.08 2.21
CA TYR A 113 16.80 -8.41 0.98
C TYR A 113 15.64 -7.41 0.81
N PRO A 114 15.96 -6.13 0.51
CA PRO A 114 15.00 -5.02 0.62
C PRO A 114 13.99 -5.05 -0.53
N ASP A 115 12.71 -4.88 -0.19
CA ASP A 115 11.63 -4.68 -1.17
C ASP A 115 11.73 -3.30 -1.83
N ILE A 116 12.20 -3.27 -3.08
CA ILE A 116 12.31 -2.02 -3.85
C ILE A 116 11.19 -1.84 -4.88
N THR A 117 10.21 -2.74 -4.87
CA THR A 117 9.32 -2.97 -6.01
C THR A 117 7.88 -2.59 -5.70
N HIS A 118 7.42 -2.74 -4.45
CA HIS A 118 6.01 -2.57 -4.11
C HIS A 118 5.64 -1.17 -3.58
N ASN A 119 4.38 -0.77 -3.79
CA ASN A 119 3.85 0.51 -3.32
C ASN A 119 2.96 0.40 -2.07
N VAL A 120 2.27 -0.72 -1.89
CA VAL A 120 1.35 -1.01 -0.77
C VAL A 120 1.49 -2.46 -0.35
N ARG A 121 1.15 -2.77 0.91
CA ARG A 121 1.23 -4.14 1.49
C ARG A 121 2.64 -4.72 1.29
N CYS A 122 3.64 -3.99 1.77
CA CYS A 122 5.05 -4.27 1.55
C CYS A 122 5.94 -3.74 2.67
N GLU A 123 7.23 -4.08 2.63
CA GLU A 123 8.21 -3.64 3.64
C GLU A 123 8.41 -2.11 3.64
N PHE A 124 8.38 -1.49 2.45
CA PHE A 124 8.62 -0.05 2.28
C PHE A 124 7.54 0.62 1.40
N PRO A 125 6.31 0.79 1.91
CA PRO A 125 5.22 1.36 1.12
C PRO A 125 5.45 2.84 0.81
N VAL A 126 4.63 3.36 -0.10
CA VAL A 126 4.50 4.81 -0.30
C VAL A 126 3.74 5.37 0.90
N ARG A 127 4.43 6.13 1.75
CA ARG A 127 3.83 6.72 2.97
C ARG A 127 2.77 7.75 2.59
N GLY A 128 1.60 7.65 3.20
CA GLY A 128 0.49 8.58 2.97
C GLY A 128 0.06 8.64 1.51
N TRP A 129 0.02 7.50 0.83
CA TRP A 129 -0.37 7.45 -0.58
C TRP A 129 -1.88 7.70 -0.73
N ASP A 130 -2.25 8.60 -1.63
CA ASP A 130 -3.66 8.90 -1.89
C ASP A 130 -4.41 7.65 -2.38
N GLN A 131 -5.63 7.46 -1.87
CA GLN A 131 -6.47 6.31 -2.18
C GLN A 131 -6.65 6.10 -3.68
N ALA A 132 -6.79 7.18 -4.45
CA ALA A 132 -6.99 7.09 -5.89
C ALA A 132 -5.81 6.41 -6.57
N TYR A 133 -4.58 6.68 -6.12
CA TYR A 133 -3.40 5.95 -6.60
C TYR A 133 -3.33 4.53 -6.06
N ALA A 134 -3.62 4.32 -4.79
CA ALA A 134 -3.61 2.98 -4.20
C ALA A 134 -4.54 1.99 -4.94
N LEU A 135 -5.72 2.44 -5.36
CA LEU A 135 -6.70 1.62 -6.07
C LEU A 135 -6.40 1.44 -7.56
N THR A 136 -5.76 2.42 -8.20
CA THR A 136 -5.54 2.41 -9.67
C THR A 136 -4.16 1.90 -10.07
N LEU A 137 -3.12 2.25 -9.31
CA LEU A 137 -1.74 1.80 -9.52
C LEU A 137 -1.44 0.49 -8.76
N GLY A 138 -2.08 0.28 -7.62
CA GLY A 138 -1.94 -0.96 -6.86
C GLY A 138 -0.51 -1.26 -6.39
N ARG A 139 -0.20 -2.55 -6.25
CA ARG A 139 1.01 -3.02 -5.57
C ARG A 139 2.28 -2.91 -6.42
N GLU A 140 2.23 -3.21 -7.72
CA GLU A 140 3.40 -3.37 -8.61
C GLU A 140 3.41 -2.38 -9.79
N ALA A 141 3.04 -1.11 -9.56
CA ALA A 141 3.20 -0.06 -10.57
C ALA A 141 4.62 0.48 -10.63
N SER A 142 5.02 1.04 -11.79
CA SER A 142 6.28 1.80 -11.91
C SER A 142 6.37 2.87 -10.85
N ASN A 143 7.45 2.89 -10.07
CA ASN A 143 7.54 3.65 -8.83
C ASN A 143 8.91 4.31 -8.64
N PRO A 144 9.30 5.28 -9.50
CA PRO A 144 10.56 6.00 -9.35
C PRO A 144 10.54 6.83 -8.06
N ARG A 145 11.16 6.30 -7.00
CA ARG A 145 11.20 6.90 -5.67
C ARG A 145 12.64 7.12 -5.18
N PRO A 146 13.49 7.84 -5.94
CA PRO A 146 14.92 7.92 -5.63
C PRO A 146 15.22 8.57 -4.27
N TYR A 147 14.43 9.55 -3.83
CA TYR A 147 14.66 10.19 -2.53
C TYR A 147 14.21 9.30 -1.38
N ALA A 148 13.01 8.69 -1.46
CA ALA A 148 12.53 7.79 -0.43
C ALA A 148 13.42 6.56 -0.28
N PHE A 149 13.82 5.90 -1.38
CA PHE A 149 14.71 4.73 -1.28
C PHE A 149 16.12 5.09 -0.82
N SER A 150 16.58 6.31 -1.06
CA SER A 150 17.82 6.80 -0.47
C SER A 150 17.71 6.96 1.06
N GLU A 151 16.60 7.51 1.56
CA GLU A 151 16.34 7.66 3.00
C GLU A 151 16.17 6.30 3.70
N ILE A 152 15.43 5.39 3.06
CA ILE A 152 15.26 4.01 3.53
C ILE A 152 16.63 3.32 3.59
N HIS A 153 17.42 3.38 2.51
CA HIS A 153 18.76 2.79 2.52
C HIS A 153 19.61 3.36 3.67
N GLN A 154 19.65 4.68 3.84
CA GLN A 154 20.42 5.32 4.91
C GLN A 154 19.99 4.83 6.31
N THR A 155 18.70 4.58 6.50
CA THR A 155 18.13 4.11 7.76
C THR A 155 18.56 2.67 8.09
N TYR A 156 18.52 1.77 7.10
CA TYR A 156 18.68 0.34 7.35
C TYR A 156 20.08 -0.22 7.06
N ALA A 157 20.83 0.39 6.15
CA ALA A 157 22.18 -0.07 5.78
C ALA A 157 23.14 -0.22 6.98
N PRO A 158 23.14 0.67 8.01
CA PRO A 158 24.02 0.52 9.18
C PRO A 158 23.83 -0.77 9.98
N PHE A 159 22.68 -1.44 9.85
CA PHE A 159 22.42 -2.70 10.52
C PHE A 159 22.92 -3.91 9.74
N THR A 160 23.46 -3.75 8.52
CA THR A 160 23.79 -4.87 7.64
C THR A 160 25.20 -4.80 7.08
N ASP A 161 25.71 -5.96 6.67
CA ASP A 161 26.99 -6.14 6.00
C ASP A 161 26.87 -6.05 4.46
N GLY A 162 25.66 -5.84 3.94
CA GLY A 162 25.36 -5.75 2.51
C GLY A 162 23.92 -6.11 2.18
N PHE A 163 23.58 -6.15 0.90
CA PHE A 163 22.21 -6.39 0.44
C PHE A 163 22.16 -7.22 -0.85
N VAL A 164 20.97 -7.73 -1.16
CA VAL A 164 20.54 -8.18 -2.49
C VAL A 164 19.13 -7.64 -2.69
N SER A 165 18.91 -6.70 -3.59
CA SER A 165 17.59 -6.05 -3.73
C SER A 165 16.51 -7.02 -4.23
N TYR A 166 15.38 -7.10 -3.53
CA TYR A 166 14.19 -7.81 -3.99
C TYR A 166 13.46 -6.97 -5.04
N SER A 167 13.37 -7.51 -6.25
CA SER A 167 12.77 -6.87 -7.42
C SER A 167 11.81 -7.84 -8.11
N ASP A 168 10.61 -7.37 -8.46
CA ASP A 168 9.62 -8.16 -9.21
C ASP A 168 9.58 -7.77 -10.71
N GLY A 169 10.38 -6.79 -11.16
CA GLY A 169 10.51 -6.50 -12.57
C GLY A 169 11.15 -5.15 -12.89
N CYS A 170 11.03 -4.71 -14.15
CA CYS A 170 11.64 -3.47 -14.63
C CYS A 170 11.00 -2.18 -14.08
N HIS A 171 9.87 -2.29 -13.39
CA HIS A 171 9.11 -1.15 -12.87
C HIS A 171 9.81 -0.45 -11.69
N ASP A 172 10.75 -1.16 -11.03
CA ASP A 172 11.58 -0.67 -9.91
C ASP A 172 12.98 -0.18 -10.32
N ASP A 173 13.24 -0.04 -11.62
CA ASP A 173 14.60 0.17 -12.19
C ASP A 173 15.37 1.33 -11.55
N ILE A 174 14.73 2.47 -11.32
CA ILE A 174 15.35 3.63 -10.66
C ILE A 174 15.71 3.31 -9.21
N ASN A 175 14.84 2.61 -8.48
CA ASN A 175 15.06 2.25 -7.08
C ASN A 175 16.24 1.29 -6.97
N LYS A 176 16.37 0.36 -7.92
CA LYS A 176 17.53 -0.55 -8.01
C LYS A 176 18.84 0.20 -8.22
N VAL A 177 18.86 1.20 -9.10
CA VAL A 177 20.06 2.03 -9.33
C VAL A 177 20.41 2.81 -8.07
N VAL A 178 19.44 3.47 -7.45
CA VAL A 178 19.65 4.23 -6.20
C VAL A 178 20.23 3.33 -5.11
N TRP A 179 19.63 2.16 -4.89
CA TRP A 179 20.09 1.22 -3.89
C TRP A 179 21.51 0.71 -4.18
N SER A 180 21.82 0.44 -5.45
CA SER A 180 23.15 -0.03 -5.86
C SER A 180 24.22 1.04 -5.66
N MET A 181 23.94 2.29 -6.04
CA MET A 181 24.89 3.39 -5.91
C MET A 181 25.12 3.76 -4.44
N ARG A 182 24.05 3.77 -3.62
CA ARG A 182 24.16 3.96 -2.16
C ARG A 182 24.84 2.78 -1.47
N GLY A 183 24.69 1.57 -2.00
CA GLY A 183 25.42 0.39 -1.53
C GLY A 183 26.93 0.49 -1.76
N TRP A 184 27.36 1.18 -2.82
CA TRP A 184 28.78 1.49 -3.08
C TRP A 184 29.26 2.69 -2.25
N ASN A 185 28.50 3.77 -2.23
CA ASN A 185 28.79 4.98 -1.47
C ASN A 185 27.53 5.43 -0.69
N PRO A 186 27.42 5.11 0.61
CA PRO A 186 26.23 5.40 1.42
C PRO A 186 25.83 6.87 1.47
N THR A 187 26.76 7.79 1.22
CA THR A 187 26.52 9.25 1.28
C THR A 187 26.41 9.92 -0.09
N MET A 188 26.44 9.17 -1.21
CA MET A 188 26.36 9.73 -2.57
C MET A 188 25.08 10.53 -2.81
N ASP A 189 25.18 11.76 -3.32
CA ASP A 189 24.01 12.62 -3.48
C ASP A 189 22.94 12.02 -4.42
N VAL A 190 21.66 12.15 -4.07
CA VAL A 190 20.56 11.54 -4.85
C VAL A 190 20.45 12.21 -6.22
N ARG A 191 20.61 13.54 -6.28
CA ARG A 191 20.55 14.26 -7.54
C ARG A 191 21.71 13.85 -8.43
N GLU A 192 22.92 13.68 -7.89
CA GLU A 192 24.07 13.13 -8.63
C GLU A 192 23.77 11.74 -9.23
N ILE A 193 23.22 10.81 -8.45
CA ILE A 193 22.82 9.48 -8.94
C ILE A 193 21.81 9.60 -10.10
N MET A 194 20.82 10.48 -9.96
CA MET A 194 19.82 10.70 -11.01
C MET A 194 20.43 11.34 -12.26
N THR A 195 21.36 12.28 -12.12
CA THR A 195 22.09 12.87 -13.26
C THR A 195 22.87 11.82 -14.02
N ASP A 196 23.56 10.91 -13.33
CA ASP A 196 24.34 9.85 -13.96
C ASP A 196 23.43 8.84 -14.67
N TYR A 197 22.34 8.45 -14.01
CA TYR A 197 21.30 7.60 -14.59
C TYR A 197 20.74 8.20 -15.89
N THR A 198 20.29 9.45 -15.86
CA THR A 198 19.68 10.09 -17.04
C THR A 198 20.71 10.38 -18.13
N ARG A 199 21.96 10.71 -17.77
CA ARG A 199 23.04 10.86 -18.76
C ARG A 199 23.30 9.56 -19.51
N PHE A 200 23.34 8.44 -18.77
CA PHE A 200 23.61 7.13 -19.34
C PHE A 200 22.45 6.66 -20.24
N PHE A 201 21.20 6.77 -19.78
CA PHE A 201 20.06 6.21 -20.49
C PHE A 201 19.38 7.16 -21.48
N PHE A 202 19.45 8.48 -21.25
CA PHE A 202 18.73 9.49 -22.05
C PHE A 202 19.66 10.44 -22.82
N GLY A 203 20.96 10.39 -22.55
CA GLY A 203 21.96 11.21 -23.22
C GLY A 203 22.08 12.63 -22.67
N LYS A 204 23.09 13.35 -23.16
CA LYS A 204 23.53 14.64 -22.61
C LYS A 204 22.44 15.74 -22.67
N THR A 205 21.60 15.73 -23.69
CA THR A 205 20.58 16.77 -23.90
C THR A 205 19.46 16.73 -22.87
N ALA A 206 19.07 15.53 -22.41
CA ALA A 206 17.97 15.35 -21.46
C ALA A 206 18.44 15.18 -20.01
N THR A 207 19.75 15.16 -19.76
CA THR A 207 20.34 14.73 -18.47
C THR A 207 19.75 15.46 -17.26
N GLU A 208 19.94 16.77 -17.17
CA GLU A 208 19.54 17.54 -15.98
C GLU A 208 18.02 17.59 -15.85
N SER A 209 17.34 17.88 -16.95
CA SER A 209 15.90 18.07 -16.93
C SER A 209 15.13 16.77 -16.69
N ALA A 210 15.60 15.62 -17.18
CA ALA A 210 15.00 14.33 -16.84
C ALA A 210 15.24 13.94 -15.37
N ALA A 211 16.39 14.31 -14.79
CA ALA A 211 16.65 14.04 -13.36
C ALA A 211 15.70 14.85 -12.47
N ASP A 212 15.48 16.12 -12.81
CA ASP A 212 14.48 16.97 -12.14
C ASP A 212 13.05 16.45 -12.37
N GLY A 213 12.77 15.95 -13.57
CA GLY A 213 11.48 15.32 -13.91
C GLY A 213 11.18 14.07 -13.10
N ILE A 214 12.19 13.24 -12.81
CA ILE A 214 12.06 12.06 -11.95
C ILE A 214 11.74 12.50 -10.51
N ALA A 215 12.45 13.51 -9.99
CA ALA A 215 12.18 14.07 -8.66
C ALA A 215 10.74 14.64 -8.56
N ALA A 216 10.26 15.28 -9.63
CA ALA A 216 8.89 15.79 -9.70
C ALA A 216 7.84 14.67 -9.68
N LEU A 217 8.09 13.53 -10.36
CA LEU A 217 7.20 12.36 -10.32
C LEU A 217 7.08 11.77 -8.91
N GLU A 218 8.17 11.67 -8.16
CA GLU A 218 8.10 11.21 -6.77
C GLU A 218 7.27 12.17 -5.89
N ASN A 219 7.33 13.47 -6.15
CA ASN A 219 6.54 14.46 -5.42
C ASN A 219 5.04 14.43 -5.74
N ASN A 220 4.61 13.85 -6.88
CA ASN A 220 3.18 13.66 -7.19
C ASN A 220 2.47 12.81 -6.13
N TRP A 221 3.22 11.96 -5.41
CA TRP A 221 2.69 10.97 -4.48
C TRP A 221 2.53 11.45 -3.04
N LYS A 222 2.85 12.72 -2.79
CA LYS A 222 2.81 13.30 -1.46
C LYS A 222 1.47 14.01 -1.22
N GLY A 223 0.76 13.59 -0.18
CA GLY A 223 -0.45 14.23 0.30
C GLY A 223 -1.66 14.03 -0.60
N SER A 224 -2.69 14.86 -0.38
CA SER A 224 -3.97 14.76 -1.06
C SER A 224 -3.85 15.03 -2.56
N LEU A 225 -4.24 14.05 -3.39
CA LEU A 225 -4.13 14.15 -4.85
C LEU A 225 -5.00 15.27 -5.43
N VAL A 226 -6.21 15.45 -4.89
CA VAL A 226 -7.14 16.50 -5.36
C VAL A 226 -6.53 17.90 -5.15
N GLN A 227 -5.80 18.09 -4.04
CA GLN A 227 -5.15 19.36 -3.68
C GLN A 227 -3.75 19.53 -4.30
N ASN A 228 -3.11 18.44 -4.76
CA ASN A 228 -1.77 18.47 -5.31
C ASN A 228 -1.75 19.03 -6.75
N GLY A 229 -1.71 20.35 -6.89
CA GLY A 229 -1.55 21.02 -8.18
C GLY A 229 -0.21 20.76 -8.87
N GLY A 230 0.79 20.28 -8.14
CA GLY A 230 2.11 19.93 -8.67
C GLY A 230 2.05 18.86 -9.77
N VAL A 231 1.06 17.97 -9.73
CA VAL A 231 0.86 16.92 -10.74
C VAL A 231 0.69 17.50 -12.15
N GLU A 232 -0.07 18.60 -12.30
CA GLU A 232 -0.28 19.25 -13.60
C GLU A 232 1.02 19.92 -14.10
N ALA A 233 1.81 20.50 -13.19
CA ALA A 233 3.10 21.08 -13.52
C ALA A 233 4.11 20.00 -13.96
N THR A 234 4.18 18.89 -13.22
CA THR A 234 4.99 17.71 -13.57
C THR A 234 4.61 17.17 -14.95
N PHE A 235 3.32 17.08 -15.26
CA PHE A 235 2.86 16.63 -16.57
C PHE A 235 3.22 17.58 -17.71
N ALA A 236 2.99 18.88 -17.54
CA ALA A 236 3.39 19.88 -18.54
C ALA A 236 4.90 19.82 -18.80
N PHE A 237 5.70 19.64 -17.75
CA PHE A 237 7.14 19.47 -17.85
C PHE A 237 7.53 18.22 -18.64
N TRP A 238 6.98 17.06 -18.32
CA TRP A 238 7.25 15.80 -19.04
C TRP A 238 6.77 15.83 -20.50
N LYS A 239 5.66 16.50 -20.79
CA LYS A 239 5.19 16.72 -22.17
C LYS A 239 6.17 17.58 -22.98
N GLY A 240 6.74 18.61 -22.35
CA GLY A 240 7.82 19.40 -22.93
C GLY A 240 9.06 18.56 -23.21
N LEU A 241 9.47 17.72 -22.25
CA LEU A 241 10.59 16.80 -22.41
C LEU A 241 10.38 15.80 -23.54
N GLU A 242 9.18 15.21 -23.65
CA GLU A 242 8.83 14.27 -24.73
C GLU A 242 8.97 14.95 -26.10
N THR A 243 8.46 16.17 -26.22
CA THR A 243 8.52 16.94 -27.47
C THR A 243 9.96 17.29 -27.86
N ALA A 244 10.79 17.67 -26.89
CA ALA A 244 12.18 18.04 -27.12
C ALA A 244 13.10 16.84 -27.42
N ASN A 245 12.69 15.61 -27.07
CA ASN A 245 13.53 14.41 -27.16
C ASN A 245 12.84 13.25 -27.93
N PRO A 246 12.44 13.45 -29.20
CA PRO A 246 11.71 12.42 -29.96
C PRO A 246 12.50 11.14 -30.20
N ALA A 247 13.84 11.20 -30.14
CA ALA A 247 14.71 10.03 -30.26
C ALA A 247 14.55 9.02 -29.10
N LEU A 248 14.04 9.45 -27.95
CA LEU A 248 13.83 8.59 -26.77
C LEU A 248 12.51 7.82 -26.79
N LYS A 249 11.68 8.00 -27.83
CA LYS A 249 10.33 7.40 -27.91
C LYS A 249 10.29 5.88 -27.70
N ASN A 250 11.35 5.16 -28.10
CA ASN A 250 11.45 3.70 -28.00
C ASN A 250 12.27 3.24 -26.78
N ASN A 251 12.76 4.16 -25.95
CA ASN A 251 13.47 3.82 -24.73
C ASN A 251 12.45 3.46 -23.64
N TRP A 252 12.43 2.21 -23.20
CA TRP A 252 11.45 1.73 -22.21
C TRP A 252 11.53 2.48 -20.87
N ARG A 253 12.72 2.92 -20.43
CA ARG A 253 12.87 3.74 -19.21
C ARG A 253 12.20 5.09 -19.39
N TRP A 254 12.33 5.69 -20.57
CA TRP A 254 11.65 6.94 -20.92
C TRP A 254 10.13 6.75 -20.97
N GLN A 255 9.67 5.68 -21.63
CA GLN A 255 8.25 5.32 -21.73
C GLN A 255 7.61 5.11 -20.34
N MET A 256 8.30 4.48 -19.39
CA MET A 256 7.79 4.32 -18.02
C MET A 256 7.58 5.67 -17.32
N LEU A 257 8.52 6.61 -17.46
CA LEU A 257 8.40 7.94 -16.84
C LEU A 257 7.26 8.75 -17.49
N LEU A 258 7.10 8.64 -18.81
CA LEU A 258 5.95 9.21 -19.52
C LEU A 258 4.63 8.57 -19.08
N LEU A 259 4.60 7.24 -18.89
CA LEU A 259 3.42 6.54 -18.40
C LEU A 259 3.02 7.12 -17.05
N ARG A 260 3.98 7.31 -16.15
CA ARG A 260 3.75 7.91 -14.83
C ARG A 260 3.24 9.34 -14.91
N ALA A 261 3.85 10.21 -15.71
CA ALA A 261 3.36 11.59 -15.87
C ALA A 261 1.91 11.67 -16.40
N ASN A 262 1.57 10.81 -17.37
CA ASN A 262 0.22 10.77 -17.96
C ASN A 262 -0.80 10.14 -17.00
N TYR A 263 -0.44 9.02 -16.35
CA TYR A 263 -1.30 8.29 -15.43
C TYR A 263 -1.64 9.13 -14.20
N ASP A 264 -0.62 9.72 -13.57
CA ASP A 264 -0.80 10.53 -12.37
C ASP A 264 -1.79 11.69 -12.60
N THR A 265 -1.67 12.34 -13.75
CA THR A 265 -2.53 13.45 -14.18
C THR A 265 -3.93 12.99 -14.53
N TYR A 266 -4.05 11.86 -15.24
CA TYR A 266 -5.34 11.29 -15.60
C TYR A 266 -6.17 10.97 -14.35
N ILE A 267 -5.56 10.28 -13.38
CA ILE A 267 -6.21 9.93 -12.11
C ILE A 267 -6.56 11.17 -11.32
N ARG A 268 -5.70 12.18 -11.26
CA ARG A 268 -6.03 13.45 -10.59
C ARG A 268 -7.27 14.12 -11.19
N ARG A 269 -7.30 14.29 -12.51
CA ARG A 269 -8.43 14.93 -13.21
C ARG A 269 -9.72 14.13 -13.03
N ARG A 270 -9.64 12.80 -13.10
CA ARG A 270 -10.78 11.92 -12.81
C ARG A 270 -11.25 12.05 -11.37
N LEU A 271 -10.35 12.07 -10.38
CA LEU A 271 -10.71 12.21 -8.98
C LEU A 271 -11.50 13.50 -8.73
N VAL A 272 -11.00 14.64 -9.24
CA VAL A 272 -11.69 15.94 -9.14
C VAL A 272 -13.07 15.88 -9.78
N TYR A 273 -13.16 15.32 -11.00
CA TYR A 273 -14.41 15.21 -11.73
C TYR A 273 -15.43 14.30 -11.02
N GLU A 274 -15.02 13.10 -10.63
CA GLU A 274 -15.88 12.09 -10.03
C GLU A 274 -16.35 12.48 -8.62
N GLN A 275 -15.50 13.14 -7.82
CA GLN A 275 -15.93 13.74 -6.55
C GLN A 275 -16.95 14.86 -6.76
N SER A 276 -16.83 15.65 -7.83
CA SER A 276 -17.84 16.68 -8.15
C SER A 276 -19.19 16.07 -8.51
N LEU A 277 -19.20 14.92 -9.20
CA LEU A 277 -20.43 14.18 -9.53
C LEU A 277 -21.05 13.57 -8.27
N GLU A 278 -20.24 12.98 -7.38
CA GLU A 278 -20.72 12.43 -6.11
C GLU A 278 -21.32 13.52 -5.21
N LYS A 279 -20.70 14.71 -5.15
CA LYS A 279 -21.24 15.85 -4.41
C LYS A 279 -22.61 16.28 -4.96
N GLN A 280 -22.79 16.33 -6.28
CA GLN A 280 -24.08 16.63 -6.90
C GLN A 280 -25.12 15.54 -6.59
N ALA A 281 -24.74 14.27 -6.69
CA ALA A 281 -25.60 13.14 -6.36
C ALA A 281 -26.05 13.17 -4.89
N ASN A 282 -25.14 13.45 -3.95
CA ASN A 282 -25.48 13.63 -2.54
C ASN A 282 -26.47 14.80 -2.33
N GLY A 283 -26.34 15.89 -3.11
CA GLY A 283 -27.31 16.98 -3.15
C GLY A 283 -28.72 16.50 -3.54
N VAL A 284 -28.83 15.73 -4.62
CA VAL A 284 -30.10 15.13 -5.08
C VAL A 284 -30.70 14.20 -4.02
N LEU A 285 -29.88 13.31 -3.45
CA LEU A 285 -30.33 12.39 -2.40
C LEU A 285 -30.84 13.12 -1.16
N SER A 286 -30.26 14.28 -0.83
CA SER A 286 -30.72 15.09 0.30
C SER A 286 -32.13 15.69 0.12
N GLN A 287 -32.63 15.73 -1.12
CA GLN A 287 -33.96 16.24 -1.50
C GLN A 287 -34.99 15.12 -1.68
N ALA A 288 -34.69 13.88 -1.28
CA ALA A 288 -35.58 12.72 -1.47
C ALA A 288 -36.98 12.90 -0.87
N THR A 289 -37.14 13.72 0.17
CA THR A 289 -38.45 14.06 0.76
C THR A 289 -39.36 14.81 -0.22
N GLU A 290 -38.78 15.66 -1.07
CA GLU A 290 -39.50 16.51 -2.04
C GLU A 290 -39.59 15.83 -3.41
N LEU A 291 -38.52 15.18 -3.87
CA LEU A 291 -38.43 14.53 -5.18
C LEU A 291 -39.08 13.13 -5.24
N GLY A 292 -39.24 12.48 -4.10
CA GLY A 292 -39.54 11.05 -4.00
C GLY A 292 -38.27 10.20 -4.06
N THR A 293 -38.23 9.10 -3.30
CA THR A 293 -37.00 8.31 -3.10
C THR A 293 -36.53 7.61 -4.37
N GLU A 294 -37.45 7.09 -5.18
CA GLU A 294 -37.11 6.40 -6.43
C GLU A 294 -36.48 7.36 -7.45
N LYS A 295 -37.10 8.52 -7.64
CA LYS A 295 -36.57 9.57 -8.53
C LYS A 295 -35.20 10.06 -8.06
N ALA A 296 -35.04 10.33 -6.76
CA ALA A 296 -33.77 10.75 -6.20
C ALA A 296 -32.65 9.71 -6.39
N MET A 297 -32.93 8.41 -6.18
CA MET A 297 -31.97 7.33 -6.42
C MET A 297 -31.59 7.24 -7.90
N ASN A 298 -32.56 7.30 -8.81
CA ASN A 298 -32.30 7.23 -10.25
C ASN A 298 -31.45 8.41 -10.74
N GLU A 299 -31.81 9.64 -10.36
CA GLU A 299 -31.05 10.84 -10.73
C GLU A 299 -29.64 10.85 -10.14
N ALA A 300 -29.48 10.45 -8.87
CA ALA A 300 -28.17 10.34 -8.24
C ALA A 300 -27.29 9.29 -8.94
N LEU A 301 -27.86 8.14 -9.31
CA LEU A 301 -27.15 7.07 -10.02
C LEU A 301 -26.75 7.51 -11.44
N THR A 302 -27.64 8.20 -12.16
CA THR A 302 -27.32 8.82 -13.45
C THR A 302 -26.14 9.78 -13.32
N LEU A 303 -26.14 10.65 -12.31
CA LEU A 303 -25.06 11.62 -12.09
C LEU A 303 -23.70 10.96 -11.88
N VAL A 304 -23.60 9.99 -10.96
CA VAL A 304 -22.30 9.36 -10.66
C VAL A 304 -21.81 8.46 -11.80
N ASN A 305 -22.71 7.87 -12.58
CA ASN A 305 -22.37 7.02 -13.74
C ASN A 305 -21.99 7.81 -14.98
N ARG A 306 -22.22 9.13 -15.04
CA ARG A 306 -21.69 9.97 -16.14
C ARG A 306 -20.18 9.85 -16.32
N ALA A 307 -19.45 9.42 -15.29
CA ALA A 307 -18.02 9.14 -15.37
C ALA A 307 -17.68 8.04 -16.39
N ASP A 308 -18.57 7.07 -16.61
CA ASP A 308 -18.38 5.99 -17.57
C ASP A 308 -18.70 6.42 -19.01
N GLU A 309 -19.57 7.43 -19.17
CA GLU A 309 -19.99 7.96 -20.48
C GLU A 309 -19.12 9.12 -20.97
N GLN A 310 -18.62 9.93 -20.05
CA GLN A 310 -17.88 11.17 -20.32
C GLN A 310 -16.49 11.09 -19.70
N ASN A 311 -15.52 10.61 -20.49
CA ASN A 311 -14.12 10.67 -20.09
C ASN A 311 -13.68 12.14 -20.01
N CYS A 312 -13.25 12.60 -18.83
CA CYS A 312 -12.83 13.99 -18.61
C CYS A 312 -11.46 14.33 -19.21
N ALA A 313 -10.69 13.33 -19.65
CA ALA A 313 -9.37 13.50 -20.26
C ALA A 313 -9.06 12.36 -21.26
N PRO A 314 -9.81 12.26 -22.38
CA PRO A 314 -9.71 11.12 -23.31
C PRO A 314 -8.32 11.00 -23.95
N GLU A 315 -7.65 12.12 -24.22
CA GLU A 315 -6.28 12.12 -24.77
C GLU A 315 -5.27 11.46 -23.83
N LEU A 316 -5.36 11.73 -22.51
CA LEU A 316 -4.49 11.09 -21.52
C LEU A 316 -4.77 9.60 -21.44
N ARG A 317 -6.05 9.22 -21.43
CA ARG A 317 -6.46 7.81 -21.39
C ARG A 317 -5.94 7.02 -22.60
N GLN A 318 -6.00 7.61 -23.79
CA GLN A 318 -5.45 7.04 -25.00
C GLN A 318 -3.92 6.96 -24.94
N LYS A 319 -3.25 8.01 -24.45
CA LYS A 319 -1.79 8.02 -24.30
C LYS A 319 -1.29 6.97 -23.31
N ILE A 320 -2.01 6.74 -22.20
CA ILE A 320 -1.70 5.66 -21.24
C ILE A 320 -1.80 4.30 -21.91
N GLU A 321 -2.87 4.03 -22.65
CA GLU A 321 -3.03 2.76 -23.36
C GLU A 321 -1.92 2.53 -24.40
N GLN A 322 -1.58 3.57 -25.17
CA GLN A 322 -0.48 3.52 -26.11
C GLN A 322 0.86 3.23 -25.41
N LEU A 323 1.17 3.95 -24.33
CA LEU A 323 2.42 3.75 -23.58
C LEU A 323 2.50 2.35 -22.96
N CYS A 324 1.37 1.81 -22.48
CA CYS A 324 1.30 0.44 -22.01
C CYS A 324 1.60 -0.59 -23.12
N ALA A 325 1.03 -0.39 -24.31
CA ALA A 325 1.31 -1.25 -25.47
C ALA A 325 2.77 -1.10 -25.96
N ASP A 326 3.32 0.11 -25.93
CA ASP A 326 4.71 0.41 -26.28
C ASP A 326 5.68 -0.26 -25.30
N LEU A 327 5.39 -0.22 -24.00
CA LEU A 327 6.17 -0.87 -22.95
C LEU A 327 6.10 -2.40 -23.02
N PHE A 328 4.95 -2.96 -23.36
CA PHE A 328 4.84 -4.38 -23.65
C PHE A 328 5.71 -4.76 -24.85
N THR A 329 5.70 -3.95 -25.91
CA THR A 329 6.53 -4.17 -27.10
C THR A 329 8.02 -4.00 -26.82
N SER A 330 8.41 -3.00 -26.01
CA SER A 330 9.82 -2.64 -25.81
C SER A 330 10.54 -3.50 -24.78
N ILE A 331 9.86 -3.91 -23.71
CA ILE A 331 10.47 -4.66 -22.60
C ILE A 331 9.59 -5.78 -22.03
N GLY A 332 8.41 -6.02 -22.60
CA GLY A 332 7.50 -7.06 -22.12
C GLY A 332 6.77 -6.69 -20.83
N LEU A 333 6.62 -5.40 -20.51
CA LEU A 333 5.92 -4.96 -19.29
C LEU A 333 4.44 -5.38 -19.32
N GLN A 334 4.02 -6.17 -18.35
CA GLN A 334 2.71 -6.81 -18.31
C GLN A 334 1.66 -5.94 -17.60
N THR A 335 1.21 -4.86 -18.23
CA THR A 335 0.27 -3.91 -17.58
C THR A 335 -1.20 -4.28 -17.64
N SER A 336 -1.54 -5.44 -18.22
CA SER A 336 -2.91 -5.97 -18.28
C SER A 336 -2.93 -7.49 -18.39
N VAL A 337 -3.91 -8.14 -17.76
CA VAL A 337 -4.14 -9.58 -17.89
C VAL A 337 -4.51 -9.93 -19.33
N LYS A 338 -5.51 -9.25 -19.89
CA LYS A 338 -6.05 -9.57 -21.23
C LYS A 338 -5.13 -9.11 -22.37
N LYS A 339 -4.49 -7.95 -22.22
CA LYS A 339 -3.71 -7.34 -23.31
C LYS A 339 -2.21 -7.65 -23.25
N HIS A 340 -1.66 -7.81 -22.05
CA HIS A 340 -0.20 -7.89 -21.84
C HIS A 340 0.23 -9.10 -21.01
N ASN A 341 -0.60 -10.15 -20.95
CA ASN A 341 -0.29 -11.47 -20.39
C ASN A 341 0.12 -11.48 -18.91
N ALA A 342 -0.33 -10.51 -18.12
CA ALA A 342 -0.11 -10.55 -16.67
C ALA A 342 -0.79 -11.79 -16.05
N LYS A 343 -0.12 -12.40 -15.07
CA LYS A 343 -0.62 -13.61 -14.40
C LYS A 343 -1.89 -13.37 -13.56
N GLY A 344 -2.03 -12.16 -13.03
CA GLY A 344 -3.13 -11.76 -12.15
C GLY A 344 -3.17 -10.25 -11.99
N TYR A 345 -4.32 -9.72 -11.58
CA TYR A 345 -4.55 -8.28 -11.48
C TYR A 345 -3.65 -7.61 -10.43
N GLU A 346 -3.18 -8.35 -9.43
CA GLU A 346 -2.24 -7.86 -8.42
C GLU A 346 -0.84 -7.57 -8.98
N ARG A 347 -0.52 -8.09 -10.18
CA ARG A 347 0.81 -8.05 -10.82
C ARG A 347 0.97 -6.86 -11.77
N GLY A 348 0.80 -5.64 -11.25
CA GLY A 348 1.13 -4.41 -12.00
C GLY A 348 0.18 -4.10 -13.16
N CYS A 349 -1.05 -4.60 -13.09
CA CYS A 349 -2.08 -4.47 -14.13
C CYS A 349 -2.72 -3.06 -14.20
N VAL A 350 -1.88 -2.01 -14.21
CA VAL A 350 -2.32 -0.61 -14.12
C VAL A 350 -3.27 -0.20 -15.24
N LEU A 351 -3.23 -0.85 -16.40
CA LEU A 351 -4.15 -0.59 -17.51
C LEU A 351 -5.55 -1.16 -17.25
N ASP A 352 -5.67 -2.26 -16.52
CA ASP A 352 -6.97 -2.83 -16.17
C ASP A 352 -7.70 -1.98 -15.10
N PHE A 353 -6.94 -1.26 -14.26
CA PHE A 353 -7.47 -0.40 -13.19
C PHE A 353 -7.51 1.10 -13.51
N VAL A 354 -7.03 1.51 -14.68
CA VAL A 354 -6.94 2.93 -15.06
C VAL A 354 -8.29 3.67 -14.98
N ASP A 355 -9.40 2.95 -15.17
CA ASP A 355 -10.77 3.45 -15.13
C ASP A 355 -11.54 2.99 -13.87
N TYR A 356 -10.84 2.44 -12.85
CA TYR A 356 -11.45 2.07 -11.57
C TYR A 356 -12.20 3.27 -10.96
N PRO A 357 -13.44 3.12 -10.44
CA PRO A 357 -14.22 4.23 -9.91
C PRO A 357 -13.55 5.01 -8.78
N LEU A 358 -13.51 6.34 -8.90
CA LEU A 358 -13.02 7.25 -7.88
C LEU A 358 -14.16 7.99 -7.16
N ASN A 359 -15.40 7.59 -7.46
CA ASN A 359 -16.60 7.86 -6.68
C ASN A 359 -17.28 6.54 -6.28
N ASN A 360 -18.26 6.63 -5.37
CA ASN A 360 -18.96 5.50 -4.81
C ASN A 360 -20.04 4.90 -5.73
N ARG A 361 -19.94 5.04 -7.06
CA ARG A 361 -21.03 4.64 -7.99
C ARG A 361 -21.41 3.17 -7.90
N TRP A 362 -20.44 2.27 -7.75
CA TRP A 362 -20.71 0.84 -7.57
C TRP A 362 -21.41 0.54 -6.24
N TRP A 363 -20.93 1.15 -5.17
CA TRP A 363 -21.54 1.03 -3.84
C TRP A 363 -22.96 1.60 -3.82
N LEU A 364 -23.20 2.78 -4.39
CA LEU A 364 -24.52 3.41 -4.50
C LEU A 364 -25.51 2.52 -5.27
N ALA A 365 -25.07 1.92 -6.38
CA ALA A 365 -25.91 1.00 -7.14
C ALA A 365 -26.36 -0.22 -6.31
N ASP A 366 -25.49 -0.73 -5.42
CA ASP A 366 -25.81 -1.87 -4.57
C ASP A 366 -26.63 -1.44 -3.34
N GLU A 367 -26.36 -0.26 -2.77
CA GLU A 367 -27.16 0.30 -1.67
C GLU A 367 -28.58 0.64 -2.10
N PHE A 368 -28.80 1.21 -3.29
CA PHE A 368 -30.15 1.55 -3.76
C PHE A 368 -31.05 0.34 -3.99
N LYS A 369 -30.47 -0.83 -4.30
CA LYS A 369 -31.20 -2.10 -4.31
C LYS A 369 -31.71 -2.44 -2.90
N LYS A 370 -30.87 -2.26 -1.87
CA LYS A 370 -31.26 -2.48 -0.47
C LYS A 370 -32.32 -1.46 -0.03
N VAL A 371 -32.14 -0.18 -0.33
CA VAL A 371 -33.10 0.89 -0.01
C VAL A 371 -34.47 0.59 -0.60
N SER A 372 -34.53 0.15 -1.87
CA SER A 372 -35.79 -0.19 -2.53
C SER A 372 -36.61 -1.28 -1.81
N THR A 373 -35.94 -2.16 -1.04
CA THR A 373 -36.59 -3.24 -0.27
C THR A 373 -37.05 -2.84 1.13
N LEU A 374 -36.76 -1.60 1.57
CA LEU A 374 -37.18 -1.12 2.88
C LEU A 374 -38.72 -1.03 2.99
N PRO A 375 -39.30 -1.31 4.17
CA PRO A 375 -40.73 -1.52 4.34
C PRO A 375 -41.59 -0.25 4.22
N SER A 376 -41.00 0.94 4.25
CA SER A 376 -41.71 2.22 4.17
C SER A 376 -40.92 3.29 3.44
N GLU A 377 -41.63 4.27 2.86
CA GLU A 377 -41.03 5.44 2.24
C GLU A 377 -40.24 6.29 3.24
N GLU A 378 -40.70 6.39 4.49
CA GLU A 378 -39.99 7.07 5.57
C GLU A 378 -38.64 6.40 5.87
N ALA A 379 -38.60 5.07 5.95
CA ALA A 379 -37.33 4.34 6.12
C ALA A 379 -36.37 4.57 4.95
N LYS A 380 -36.89 4.61 3.71
CA LYS A 380 -36.08 4.94 2.53
C LYS A 380 -35.52 6.36 2.61
N LYS A 381 -36.34 7.36 2.94
CA LYS A 381 -35.90 8.76 3.10
C LYS A 381 -34.80 8.89 4.14
N VAL A 382 -34.94 8.22 5.29
CA VAL A 382 -33.91 8.21 6.34
C VAL A 382 -32.60 7.63 5.80
N ARG A 383 -32.66 6.46 5.16
CA ARG A 383 -31.44 5.82 4.62
C ARG A 383 -30.78 6.66 3.50
N LEU A 384 -31.56 7.28 2.63
CA LEU A 384 -31.02 8.17 1.59
C LEU A 384 -30.38 9.42 2.21
N LYS A 385 -30.95 9.97 3.29
CA LYS A 385 -30.36 11.10 4.02
C LYS A 385 -29.03 10.71 4.66
N GLU A 386 -28.94 9.53 5.28
CA GLU A 386 -27.68 9.00 5.82
C GLU A 386 -26.62 8.89 4.72
N ILE A 387 -26.95 8.31 3.58
CA ILE A 387 -26.03 8.18 2.43
C ILE A 387 -25.58 9.57 1.95
N ALA A 388 -26.52 10.50 1.77
CA ALA A 388 -26.25 11.86 1.30
C ALA A 388 -25.33 12.66 2.24
N THR A 389 -25.38 12.36 3.54
CA THR A 389 -24.65 13.09 4.59
C THR A 389 -23.50 12.29 5.20
N TRP A 390 -23.12 11.16 4.59
CA TRP A 390 -22.12 10.23 5.12
C TRP A 390 -20.84 10.92 5.58
N GLU A 391 -20.24 11.72 4.70
CA GLU A 391 -18.99 12.45 4.97
C GLU A 391 -19.24 13.86 5.53
N ASN A 392 -20.50 14.25 5.72
CA ASN A 392 -20.92 15.59 6.14
C ASN A 392 -21.99 15.50 7.24
N PRO A 393 -21.62 15.05 8.46
CA PRO A 393 -22.57 14.74 9.54
C PRO A 393 -23.27 15.96 10.17
N GLY A 394 -23.00 17.18 9.68
CA GLY A 394 -23.65 18.40 10.14
C GLY A 394 -22.78 19.26 11.08
N ILE A 395 -23.33 20.40 11.49
CA ILE A 395 -22.61 21.42 12.25
C ILE A 395 -22.23 20.89 13.64
N GLY A 396 -20.94 21.00 13.98
CA GLY A 396 -20.42 20.54 15.27
C GLY A 396 -20.18 19.04 15.35
N SER A 397 -20.46 18.29 14.28
CA SER A 397 -20.11 16.88 14.11
C SER A 397 -18.90 16.73 13.19
N PHE A 398 -18.21 15.60 13.30
CA PHE A 398 -16.97 15.32 12.58
C PHE A 398 -17.00 13.93 11.94
N TYR A 399 -16.29 13.77 10.83
CA TYR A 399 -16.10 12.53 10.09
C TYR A 399 -14.62 12.38 9.74
N ASP A 400 -14.11 11.17 9.89
CA ASP A 400 -12.75 10.79 9.56
C ASP A 400 -12.72 9.41 8.89
N ASP A 401 -12.19 9.35 7.67
CA ASP A 401 -11.78 8.11 7.00
C ASP A 401 -10.36 7.77 7.47
N VAL A 402 -10.20 6.65 8.18
CA VAL A 402 -9.05 6.48 9.09
C VAL A 402 -7.70 6.29 8.41
N SER A 403 -7.67 5.96 7.12
CA SER A 403 -6.41 5.88 6.36
C SER A 403 -6.37 6.82 5.15
N SER A 404 -7.33 7.75 5.06
CA SER A 404 -7.33 8.75 4.00
C SER A 404 -6.51 9.98 4.37
N VAL A 405 -5.48 10.26 3.57
CA VAL A 405 -4.70 11.51 3.68
C VAL A 405 -5.51 12.78 3.42
N ALA A 406 -6.64 12.67 2.73
CA ALA A 406 -7.50 13.81 2.40
C ALA A 406 -8.70 13.97 3.35
N LYS A 407 -9.17 12.85 3.93
CA LYS A 407 -10.45 12.78 4.66
C LYS A 407 -10.32 12.35 6.13
N GLY A 408 -9.11 12.10 6.63
CA GLY A 408 -8.85 11.80 8.04
C GLY A 408 -7.98 12.84 8.75
N PRO A 409 -8.32 14.14 8.75
CA PRO A 409 -7.44 15.20 9.27
C PRO A 409 -7.15 15.10 10.78
N ARG A 410 -7.91 14.29 11.52
CA ARG A 410 -7.76 14.10 12.97
C ARG A 410 -7.02 12.84 13.34
N VAL A 411 -6.78 11.95 12.37
CA VAL A 411 -6.07 10.69 12.58
C VAL A 411 -4.59 10.97 12.80
N LYS A 412 -4.01 10.38 13.85
CA LYS A 412 -2.60 10.57 14.24
C LYS A 412 -1.74 9.35 13.92
N THR A 413 -2.37 8.19 13.81
CA THR A 413 -1.71 6.95 13.43
C THR A 413 -1.52 6.85 11.92
N ILE A 414 -0.42 6.21 11.53
CA ILE A 414 -0.12 5.86 10.14
C ILE A 414 0.15 4.36 10.03
N SER A 415 -0.20 3.79 8.89
CA SER A 415 0.14 2.43 8.52
C SER A 415 1.52 2.41 7.88
N GLU A 416 2.49 1.78 8.54
CA GLU A 416 3.89 1.73 8.07
C GLU A 416 4.15 0.67 6.98
N ASP A 417 3.28 -0.33 6.83
CA ASP A 417 3.39 -1.41 5.83
C ASP A 417 2.30 -1.35 4.73
N ALA A 418 1.44 -0.34 4.82
CA ALA A 418 0.29 -0.13 3.95
C ALA A 418 -0.67 -1.34 3.85
N THR A 419 -0.78 -2.14 4.92
CA THR A 419 -1.78 -3.23 5.01
C THR A 419 -3.21 -2.74 5.23
N ASP A 420 -3.35 -1.44 5.48
CA ASP A 420 -4.59 -0.67 5.54
C ASP A 420 -5.27 -0.45 4.20
N VAL A 421 -4.62 -0.76 3.07
CA VAL A 421 -5.24 -0.72 1.74
C VAL A 421 -5.78 -2.10 1.37
N ALA A 422 -7.10 -2.19 1.19
CA ALA A 422 -7.78 -3.44 0.85
C ALA A 422 -7.37 -4.01 -0.52
N TRP A 423 -7.43 -5.34 -0.63
CA TRP A 423 -7.42 -6.07 -1.91
C TRP A 423 -8.48 -7.15 -1.84
N TRP A 424 -9.66 -6.85 -2.38
CA TRP A 424 -10.82 -7.74 -2.40
C TRP A 424 -11.36 -7.85 -3.81
N GLU A 425 -11.98 -8.99 -4.14
CA GLU A 425 -12.55 -9.24 -5.47
C GLU A 425 -11.57 -8.94 -6.62
N ASP A 426 -10.33 -9.43 -6.48
CA ASP A 426 -9.22 -9.18 -7.41
C ASP A 426 -8.94 -7.69 -7.68
N GLY A 427 -9.23 -6.82 -6.70
CA GLY A 427 -9.07 -5.37 -6.81
C GLY A 427 -10.34 -4.65 -7.29
N PHE A 428 -11.38 -5.37 -7.71
CA PHE A 428 -12.65 -4.80 -8.21
C PHE A 428 -13.73 -4.73 -7.13
N SER A 429 -13.35 -4.33 -5.92
CA SER A 429 -14.30 -4.21 -4.81
C SER A 429 -15.39 -3.18 -5.12
N ARG A 430 -16.63 -3.54 -4.82
CA ARG A 430 -17.82 -2.67 -4.89
C ARG A 430 -18.19 -2.06 -3.53
N THR A 431 -17.38 -2.32 -2.51
CA THR A 431 -17.55 -1.70 -1.20
C THR A 431 -17.35 -0.19 -1.30
N ARG A 432 -17.88 0.56 -0.31
CA ARG A 432 -17.67 2.00 -0.23
C ARG A 432 -16.16 2.28 -0.26
N LEU A 433 -15.72 3.34 -0.94
CA LEU A 433 -14.31 3.70 -1.02
C LEU A 433 -13.67 3.78 0.36
N SER A 434 -14.29 4.47 1.33
CA SER A 434 -13.73 4.56 2.69
C SER A 434 -13.59 3.20 3.38
N ALA A 435 -14.44 2.21 3.09
CA ALA A 435 -14.33 0.85 3.65
C ALA A 435 -13.15 0.04 3.09
N GLN A 436 -12.52 0.51 2.00
CA GLN A 436 -11.32 -0.10 1.41
C GLN A 436 -10.02 0.44 2.02
N LEU A 437 -10.13 1.38 2.96
CA LEU A 437 -9.06 1.92 3.80
C LEU A 437 -9.39 1.60 5.25
N PHE A 438 -8.47 1.00 5.99
CA PHE A 438 -8.76 0.61 7.37
C PHE A 438 -7.55 0.51 8.27
N GLN A 439 -7.69 0.85 9.54
CA GLN A 439 -6.68 0.59 10.56
C GLN A 439 -7.21 -0.39 11.61
N LYS A 440 -6.30 -1.07 12.30
CA LYS A 440 -6.67 -1.93 13.44
C LYS A 440 -7.00 -1.07 14.67
N CYS A 441 -6.12 -0.14 15.00
CA CYS A 441 -6.20 0.69 16.20
C CYS A 441 -5.87 2.16 15.89
N PRO A 442 -6.73 2.88 15.15
CA PRO A 442 -6.47 4.28 14.81
C PRO A 442 -6.51 5.19 16.05
N GLU A 443 -5.71 6.25 16.06
CA GLU A 443 -5.75 7.30 17.08
C GLU A 443 -6.30 8.57 16.48
N LEU A 444 -7.26 9.22 17.13
CA LEU A 444 -7.88 10.46 16.65
C LEU A 444 -7.90 11.52 17.75
N GLU A 445 -7.53 12.75 17.38
CA GLU A 445 -7.66 13.91 18.28
C GLU A 445 -8.67 14.92 17.72
N TYR A 446 -9.65 15.27 18.54
CA TYR A 446 -10.61 16.32 18.25
C TYR A 446 -10.31 17.53 19.13
N ASP A 447 -10.27 18.71 18.53
CA ASP A 447 -10.11 20.00 19.21
C ASP A 447 -11.30 20.91 18.87
N ASN A 448 -11.50 21.94 19.71
CA ASN A 448 -12.54 22.96 19.56
C ASN A 448 -13.97 22.38 19.60
N LEU A 449 -14.19 21.38 20.45
CA LEU A 449 -15.52 20.88 20.77
C LEU A 449 -16.33 21.88 21.59
N GLN A 450 -17.64 21.82 21.48
CA GLN A 450 -18.53 22.62 22.32
C GLN A 450 -18.61 22.00 23.71
N MET A 451 -18.17 22.75 24.73
CA MET A 451 -17.91 22.27 26.10
C MET A 451 -19.12 21.64 26.83
N ASP A 452 -20.35 21.92 26.40
CA ASP A 452 -21.60 21.39 26.98
C ASP A 452 -22.42 20.52 26.00
N ALA A 453 -21.89 20.26 24.81
CA ALA A 453 -22.60 19.44 23.82
C ALA A 453 -22.46 17.96 24.16
N ARG A 454 -23.52 17.19 23.88
CA ARG A 454 -23.48 15.73 23.96
C ARG A 454 -22.98 15.17 22.64
N TYR A 455 -22.15 14.15 22.73
CA TYR A 455 -21.56 13.50 21.56
C TYR A 455 -21.78 11.98 21.59
N ILE A 456 -21.90 11.40 20.39
CA ILE A 456 -21.82 9.97 20.14
C ILE A 456 -20.59 9.72 19.27
N VAL A 457 -19.73 8.79 19.68
CA VAL A 457 -18.73 8.23 18.77
C VAL A 457 -19.40 7.11 17.99
N ARG A 458 -19.39 7.19 16.67
CA ARG A 458 -19.84 6.13 15.77
C ARG A 458 -18.64 5.59 15.00
N VAL A 459 -18.54 4.27 14.90
CA VAL A 459 -17.47 3.59 14.18
C VAL A 459 -18.07 2.61 13.19
N VAL A 460 -17.51 2.54 11.98
CA VAL A 460 -17.81 1.51 10.98
C VAL A 460 -16.55 0.69 10.74
N GLY A 461 -16.73 -0.62 10.62
CA GLY A 461 -15.63 -1.56 10.41
C GLY A 461 -16.09 -3.00 10.49
N SER A 462 -15.17 -3.93 10.71
CA SER A 462 -15.44 -5.37 10.88
C SER A 462 -14.75 -5.91 12.13
N GLY A 463 -15.39 -6.85 12.83
CA GLY A 463 -14.84 -7.41 14.06
C GLY A 463 -14.97 -6.45 15.24
N GLU A 464 -13.96 -6.44 16.11
CA GLU A 464 -13.87 -5.66 17.34
C GLU A 464 -13.48 -4.19 17.10
N ALA A 465 -13.97 -3.29 17.96
CA ALA A 465 -13.51 -1.91 18.07
C ALA A 465 -13.52 -1.55 19.56
N LEU A 466 -12.36 -1.66 20.19
CA LEU A 466 -12.19 -1.57 21.64
C LEU A 466 -11.96 -0.11 22.09
N LEU A 467 -12.97 0.74 21.92
CA LEU A 467 -12.89 2.21 22.05
C LEU A 467 -12.54 2.72 23.46
N ARG A 468 -11.56 3.63 23.54
CA ARG A 468 -11.34 4.54 24.67
C ARG A 468 -11.53 5.99 24.26
N VAL A 469 -11.96 6.78 25.24
CA VAL A 469 -12.06 8.23 25.14
C VAL A 469 -11.35 8.83 26.36
N ASP A 470 -10.31 9.64 26.12
CA ASP A 470 -9.40 10.18 27.13
C ASP A 470 -8.89 9.12 28.11
N GLY A 471 -8.48 7.97 27.56
CA GLY A 471 -8.00 6.81 28.32
C GLY A 471 -9.10 6.00 29.01
N ARG A 472 -10.35 6.48 29.07
CA ARG A 472 -11.48 5.75 29.66
C ARG A 472 -12.12 4.80 28.65
N ARG A 473 -12.23 3.53 29.02
CA ARG A 473 -12.97 2.53 28.24
C ARG A 473 -14.47 2.81 28.30
N LEU A 474 -15.13 2.86 27.14
CA LEU A 474 -16.58 3.07 27.04
C LEU A 474 -17.29 1.79 26.62
N GLU A 475 -18.52 1.62 27.13
CA GLU A 475 -19.41 0.52 26.75
C GLU A 475 -20.29 0.96 25.56
N PRO A 476 -20.43 0.12 24.52
CA PRO A 476 -21.22 0.46 23.35
C PRO A 476 -22.71 0.38 23.62
N ILE A 477 -23.49 1.24 22.98
CA ILE A 477 -24.95 1.14 22.90
C ILE A 477 -25.40 0.31 21.69
N THR A 478 -24.57 0.25 20.65
CA THR A 478 -24.74 -0.56 19.44
C THR A 478 -23.39 -1.20 19.12
N TYR A 479 -23.33 -2.49 18.80
CA TYR A 479 -22.06 -3.17 18.52
C TYR A 479 -22.17 -4.32 17.51
N SER A 480 -22.25 -3.98 16.22
CA SER A 480 -22.21 -5.01 15.16
C SER A 480 -20.78 -5.39 14.80
N ARG A 481 -20.47 -6.69 14.82
CA ARG A 481 -19.17 -7.26 14.41
C ARG A 481 -19.12 -7.67 12.95
N GLU A 482 -20.27 -7.64 12.26
CA GLU A 482 -20.38 -7.96 10.84
C GLU A 482 -19.54 -7.00 9.99
N PRO A 483 -19.15 -7.40 8.76
CA PRO A 483 -18.46 -6.50 7.83
C PRO A 483 -19.23 -5.20 7.61
N ASN A 484 -18.54 -4.06 7.74
CA ASN A 484 -19.12 -2.71 7.69
C ASN A 484 -20.22 -2.47 8.75
N GLY A 485 -20.17 -3.19 9.87
CA GLY A 485 -21.09 -3.06 10.99
C GLY A 485 -20.87 -1.75 11.75
N VAL A 486 -21.99 -1.12 12.12
CA VAL A 486 -21.99 0.11 12.94
C VAL A 486 -21.82 -0.24 14.42
N LYS A 487 -21.01 0.56 15.10
CA LYS A 487 -20.79 0.53 16.55
C LYS A 487 -20.89 1.95 17.10
N GLU A 488 -21.53 2.14 18.25
CA GLU A 488 -21.80 3.47 18.81
C GLU A 488 -21.59 3.53 20.32
N TRP A 489 -21.07 4.66 20.81
CA TRP A 489 -20.82 4.95 22.21
C TRP A 489 -21.27 6.36 22.56
N ILE A 490 -21.88 6.51 23.73
CA ILE A 490 -22.19 7.83 24.28
C ILE A 490 -20.93 8.37 24.97
N VAL A 491 -20.50 9.58 24.61
CA VAL A 491 -19.41 10.27 25.27
C VAL A 491 -19.93 10.94 26.55
N PRO A 492 -19.41 10.60 27.75
CA PRO A 492 -19.77 11.30 28.98
C PRO A 492 -19.41 12.79 28.89
N LEU A 493 -20.34 13.67 29.31
CA LEU A 493 -20.13 15.13 29.29
C LEU A 493 -18.86 15.57 30.02
N THR A 494 -18.41 14.83 31.04
CA THR A 494 -17.17 15.12 31.77
C THR A 494 -15.93 15.04 30.89
N LEU A 495 -15.98 14.31 29.77
CA LEU A 495 -14.86 14.13 28.84
C LEU A 495 -14.83 15.20 27.73
N THR A 496 -15.81 16.10 27.65
CA THR A 496 -15.83 17.15 26.61
C THR A 496 -15.66 18.56 27.17
N GLN A 497 -15.44 18.70 28.48
CA GLN A 497 -15.47 20.00 29.18
C GLN A 497 -14.31 20.93 28.81
N ASP A 498 -13.17 20.39 28.39
CA ASP A 498 -12.01 21.17 27.96
C ASP A 498 -12.03 21.49 26.45
N GLY A 499 -13.08 21.07 25.75
CA GLY A 499 -13.23 21.27 24.31
C GLY A 499 -12.33 20.35 23.47
N LYS A 500 -11.76 19.30 24.06
CA LYS A 500 -10.91 18.33 23.38
C LYS A 500 -11.43 16.91 23.59
N LEU A 501 -10.99 16.00 22.74
CA LEU A 501 -11.28 14.58 22.88
C LEU A 501 -10.18 13.76 22.22
N HIS A 502 -9.61 12.82 22.98
CA HIS A 502 -8.67 11.84 22.46
C HIS A 502 -9.34 10.47 22.34
N VAL A 503 -9.44 9.96 21.12
CA VAL A 503 -10.08 8.68 20.80
C VAL A 503 -9.03 7.65 20.41
N THR A 504 -8.99 6.52 21.11
CA THR A 504 -8.09 5.39 20.82
C THR A 504 -8.83 4.06 20.82
N PHE A 505 -8.19 3.02 20.31
CA PHE A 505 -8.73 1.66 20.34
C PHE A 505 -7.66 0.70 20.87
N ASP A 506 -8.02 -0.12 21.86
CA ASP A 506 -7.14 -1.17 22.35
C ASP A 506 -7.01 -2.28 21.29
N GLU A 507 -5.83 -2.89 21.19
CA GLU A 507 -5.62 -4.00 20.27
C GLU A 507 -6.35 -5.26 20.74
N PRO A 508 -7.27 -5.84 19.94
CA PRO A 508 -7.88 -7.13 20.26
C PRO A 508 -6.86 -8.26 20.12
N GLU A 509 -6.94 -9.27 20.98
CA GLU A 509 -6.04 -10.42 20.86
C GLU A 509 -6.50 -11.36 19.73
N GLU A 510 -5.85 -11.18 18.58
CA GLU A 510 -6.13 -11.84 17.31
C GLU A 510 -4.86 -12.37 16.65
N SER A 511 -3.80 -12.58 17.44
CA SER A 511 -2.51 -13.13 16.97
C SER A 511 -2.64 -14.48 16.25
N HIS A 512 -3.70 -15.24 16.57
CA HIS A 512 -4.04 -16.53 15.95
C HIS A 512 -4.73 -16.40 14.58
N LEU A 513 -5.16 -15.19 14.17
CA LEU A 513 -5.83 -14.93 12.91
C LEU A 513 -4.84 -14.40 11.86
N ASN A 514 -5.06 -14.80 10.61
CA ASN A 514 -4.43 -14.12 9.48
C ASN A 514 -4.84 -12.64 9.49
N TRP A 515 -3.89 -11.73 9.26
CA TRP A 515 -4.12 -10.28 9.28
C TRP A 515 -5.32 -9.83 8.43
N ARG A 516 -5.61 -10.52 7.31
CA ARG A 516 -6.77 -10.21 6.45
C ARG A 516 -8.11 -10.40 7.14
N LYS A 517 -8.17 -11.24 8.18
CA LYS A 517 -9.35 -11.58 8.98
C LYS A 517 -9.40 -10.85 10.32
N GLN A 518 -8.35 -10.12 10.68
CA GLN A 518 -8.33 -9.33 11.91
C GLN A 518 -9.35 -8.20 11.85
N SER A 519 -9.66 -7.67 13.03
CA SER A 519 -10.56 -6.54 13.21
C SER A 519 -10.05 -5.28 12.52
N LYS A 520 -10.98 -4.48 11.99
CA LYS A 520 -10.70 -3.33 11.12
C LYS A 520 -11.68 -2.22 11.43
N ILE A 521 -11.18 -0.99 11.41
CA ILE A 521 -11.95 0.24 11.50
C ILE A 521 -11.69 1.03 10.23
N SER A 522 -12.73 1.51 9.56
CA SER A 522 -12.62 2.30 8.31
C SER A 522 -13.05 3.74 8.49
N ASP A 523 -14.13 3.97 9.22
CA ASP A 523 -14.73 5.28 9.38
C ASP A 523 -15.05 5.55 10.86
N VAL A 524 -14.79 6.78 11.29
CA VAL A 524 -15.14 7.27 12.63
C VAL A 524 -15.90 8.59 12.48
N TRP A 525 -16.98 8.72 13.24
CA TRP A 525 -17.68 9.98 13.43
C TRP A 525 -17.71 10.36 14.90
N LEU A 526 -17.62 11.66 15.15
CA LEU A 526 -18.01 12.26 16.41
C LEU A 526 -19.26 13.10 16.16
N LEU A 527 -20.42 12.58 16.56
CA LEU A 527 -21.74 13.10 16.24
C LEU A 527 -22.31 13.91 17.41
N LYS A 528 -22.48 15.22 17.20
CA LYS A 528 -23.19 16.07 18.15
C LYS A 528 -24.68 15.72 18.19
N GLN A 529 -25.25 15.61 19.38
CA GLN A 529 -26.66 15.26 19.63
C GLN A 529 -27.55 16.47 19.84
#